data_AF-A4VLY0-F1
#
_entry.id   AF-A4VLY0-F1
#
_cell.length_a   1.000
_cell.length_b   1.000
_cell.length_c   1.000
_cell.angle_alpha   90.00
_cell.angle_beta   90.00
_cell.angle_gamma   90.00
#
_symmetry.space_group_name_H-M   'P 1'
#
loop_
_entity.id
_entity.type
_entity.pdbx_description
1 polymer ?
#
loop_
_entity_poly.entity_id
_entity_poly.type
_entity_poly.pdbx_seq_one_letter_code
_entity_poly.pdbx_strand_id
1 'polypeptide(L)'
;MLIYNKPDGEICTRNDPEGRPTVFDRLPRPKEGRWINIGRLDINTTGLLLFTTDGELANRLMHPSYEMDREYAVRVRGEVDDEMIERLKTGVMLEDGPARFTDIQEAPGGEGFNHWYHCVVMEGRNREVRRLWESQGLVVSRLKRVRFGPVFMTSDLPMGRWREMSQAEVDILSEEVGLKPVALPSMKAKTKEKIDRMQRKVAKPLGRGERRSRVLRPAHEADMPVADKPRAARDDKSERKPRGSDKPRGTPVAERPGDTRKGGKRHEGGGRSSGPARKPAGEGQRPGFGRERSKRP
;
A
#
# COMPACT_ATOMS: atom_id res chain seq x y z
N MET A 1 12.27 5.86 1.13
CA MET A 1 11.46 5.17 0.10
C MET A 1 10.66 4.05 0.75
N LEU A 2 9.65 3.51 0.05
CA LEU A 2 8.87 2.34 0.49
C LEU A 2 9.01 1.19 -0.51
N ILE A 3 9.02 -0.04 -0.01
CA ILE A 3 8.72 -1.26 -0.76
C ILE A 3 7.30 -1.67 -0.42
N TYR A 4 6.44 -1.83 -1.42
CA TYR A 4 5.07 -2.32 -1.28
C TYR A 4 4.93 -3.69 -1.93
N ASN A 5 4.28 -4.63 -1.23
CA ASN A 5 3.86 -5.90 -1.81
C ASN A 5 2.44 -5.73 -2.35
N LYS A 6 2.34 -5.29 -3.61
CA LYS A 6 1.09 -5.01 -4.31
C LYS A 6 0.25 -6.30 -4.41
N PRO A 7 -1.02 -6.29 -3.95
CA PRO A 7 -1.96 -7.38 -4.20
C PRO A 7 -2.57 -7.28 -5.60
N ASP A 8 -3.32 -8.31 -5.98
CA ASP A 8 -4.24 -8.25 -7.12
C ASP A 8 -5.41 -7.28 -6.85
N GLY A 9 -6.05 -6.80 -7.91
CA GLY A 9 -7.20 -5.89 -7.84
C GLY A 9 -6.86 -4.41 -7.66
N GLU A 10 -5.63 -4.05 -7.28
CA GLU A 10 -5.19 -2.64 -7.18
C GLU A 10 -4.57 -2.12 -8.48
N ILE A 11 -4.82 -0.85 -8.81
CA ILE A 11 -4.30 -0.17 -10.02
C ILE A 11 -3.20 0.84 -9.66
N CYS A 12 -2.14 0.87 -10.49
CA CYS A 12 -1.06 1.87 -10.41
C CYS A 12 -1.45 3.23 -11.03
N THR A 13 -2.55 3.83 -10.56
CA THR A 13 -2.97 5.21 -10.89
C THR A 13 -3.28 6.00 -9.61
N ARG A 14 -3.20 7.33 -9.65
CA ARG A 14 -3.62 8.21 -8.54
C ARG A 14 -5.12 8.49 -8.55
N ASN A 15 -5.74 8.43 -9.73
CA ASN A 15 -7.15 8.70 -9.94
C ASN A 15 -7.65 7.68 -10.95
N ASP A 16 -8.68 6.94 -10.57
CA ASP A 16 -9.32 5.94 -11.42
C ASP A 16 -10.77 6.37 -11.67
N PRO A 17 -11.18 6.67 -12.92
CA PRO A 17 -12.54 7.12 -13.22
C PRO A 17 -13.64 6.12 -12.84
N GLU A 18 -13.30 4.83 -12.76
CA GLU A 18 -14.21 3.74 -12.37
C GLU A 18 -14.24 3.51 -10.84
N GLY A 19 -13.46 4.26 -10.06
CA GLY A 19 -13.42 4.16 -8.60
C GLY A 19 -12.79 2.87 -8.06
N ARG A 20 -11.96 2.18 -8.85
CA ARG A 20 -11.28 0.93 -8.45
C ARG A 20 -10.17 1.21 -7.43
N PRO A 21 -9.83 0.24 -6.55
CA PRO A 21 -8.79 0.42 -5.54
C PRO A 21 -7.44 0.81 -6.15
N THR A 22 -6.78 1.80 -5.55
CA THR A 22 -5.46 2.27 -6.00
C THR A 22 -4.35 1.78 -5.10
N VAL A 23 -3.15 1.64 -5.65
CA VAL A 23 -1.93 1.33 -4.86
C VAL A 23 -1.57 2.42 -3.85
N PHE A 24 -2.22 3.60 -3.89
CA PHE A 24 -1.99 4.70 -2.94
C PHE A 24 -2.89 4.63 -1.70
N ASP A 25 -4.02 3.92 -1.77
CA ASP A 25 -5.07 3.93 -0.73
C ASP A 25 -4.58 3.41 0.64
N ARG A 26 -3.55 2.55 0.61
CA ARG A 26 -2.98 1.86 1.79
C ARG A 26 -1.63 2.44 2.23
N LEU A 27 -1.10 3.44 1.52
CA LEU A 27 0.17 4.07 1.83
C LEU A 27 0.04 5.10 2.97
N PRO A 28 1.11 5.39 3.72
CA PRO A 28 1.06 6.43 4.74
C PRO A 28 0.98 7.79 4.04
N ARG A 29 0.50 8.84 4.72
CA ARG A 29 0.73 10.19 4.20
C ARG A 29 2.24 10.50 4.34
N PRO A 30 2.94 10.89 3.26
CA PRO A 30 4.34 11.30 3.37
C PRO A 30 4.42 12.59 4.21
N LYS A 31 5.57 12.82 4.86
CA LYS A 31 5.80 14.06 5.63
C LYS A 31 5.81 15.29 4.72
N GLU A 32 6.41 15.12 3.55
CA GLU A 32 6.62 16.16 2.53
C GLU A 32 6.42 15.56 1.13
N GLY A 33 6.02 16.38 0.16
CA GLY A 33 5.80 15.95 -1.22
C GLY A 33 4.65 14.94 -1.38
N ARG A 34 4.81 13.99 -2.31
CA ARG A 34 3.82 12.98 -2.66
C ARG A 34 4.51 11.66 -3.03
N TRP A 35 3.92 10.52 -2.69
CA TRP A 35 4.42 9.22 -3.18
C TRP A 35 4.33 9.13 -4.69
N ILE A 36 5.41 8.70 -5.33
CA ILE A 36 5.55 8.40 -6.76
C ILE A 36 5.86 6.90 -6.85
N ASN A 37 5.04 6.16 -7.60
CA ASN A 37 5.29 4.75 -7.91
C ASN A 37 6.42 4.64 -8.94
N ILE A 38 7.36 3.73 -8.72
CA ILE A 38 8.43 3.42 -9.68
C ILE A 38 7.95 2.27 -10.57
N GLY A 39 7.72 2.61 -11.84
CA GLY A 39 7.09 1.72 -12.82
C GLY A 39 5.62 1.43 -12.51
N ARG A 40 5.05 0.46 -13.22
CA ARG A 40 3.67 -0.01 -13.05
C ARG A 40 3.65 -1.52 -12.90
N LEU A 41 2.60 -2.03 -12.29
CA LEU A 41 2.19 -3.43 -12.32
C LEU A 41 0.72 -3.49 -12.75
N ASP A 42 0.35 -4.46 -13.58
CA ASP A 42 -1.04 -4.65 -13.99
C ASP A 42 -1.93 -4.95 -12.77
N ILE A 43 -3.24 -4.73 -12.94
CA ILE A 43 -4.24 -5.03 -11.90
C ILE A 43 -4.18 -6.49 -11.40
N ASN A 44 -3.92 -7.44 -12.31
CA ASN A 44 -3.80 -8.87 -12.04
C ASN A 44 -2.35 -9.33 -11.77
N THR A 45 -1.42 -8.39 -11.55
CA THR A 45 -0.01 -8.67 -11.24
C THR A 45 0.29 -8.24 -9.82
N THR A 46 0.97 -9.13 -9.09
CA THR A 46 1.27 -8.98 -7.65
C THR A 46 2.75 -8.67 -7.42
N GLY A 47 3.12 -8.36 -6.18
CA GLY A 47 4.51 -8.30 -5.75
C GLY A 47 5.12 -6.90 -5.70
N LEU A 48 6.43 -6.81 -5.92
CA LEU A 48 7.25 -5.67 -5.53
C LEU A 48 6.92 -4.41 -6.33
N LEU A 49 6.49 -3.35 -5.64
CA LEU A 49 6.33 -2.01 -6.20
C LEU A 49 7.04 -1.00 -5.28
N LEU A 50 7.99 -0.25 -5.82
CA LEU A 50 8.73 0.76 -5.06
C LEU A 50 8.00 2.11 -5.11
N PHE A 51 8.08 2.87 -4.02
CA PHE A 51 7.61 4.25 -3.94
C PHE A 51 8.68 5.19 -3.39
N THR A 52 8.78 6.36 -3.99
CA THR A 52 9.66 7.45 -3.52
C THR A 52 8.91 8.77 -3.47
N THR A 53 9.45 9.74 -2.73
CA THR A 53 9.01 11.15 -2.77
C THR A 53 9.90 12.00 -3.69
N ASP A 54 11.06 11.47 -4.10
CA ASP A 54 12.03 12.11 -4.99
C ASP A 54 11.65 11.82 -6.46
N GLY A 55 11.41 12.88 -7.23
CA GLY A 55 11.04 12.78 -8.64
C GLY A 55 12.20 12.44 -9.58
N GLU A 56 13.42 12.84 -9.26
CA GLU A 56 14.61 12.57 -10.08
C GLU A 56 15.01 11.11 -9.96
N LEU A 57 15.07 10.59 -8.73
CA LEU A 57 15.29 9.17 -8.47
C LEU A 57 14.18 8.30 -9.10
N ALA A 58 12.91 8.73 -9.01
CA ALA A 58 11.81 8.04 -9.69
C ALA A 58 11.99 8.00 -11.20
N ASN A 59 12.37 9.14 -11.81
CA ASN A 59 12.56 9.26 -13.25
C ASN A 59 13.67 8.32 -13.74
N ARG A 60 14.85 8.33 -13.10
CA ARG A 60 15.96 7.46 -13.49
C ARG A 60 15.64 5.98 -13.36
N LEU A 61 15.08 5.55 -12.23
CA LEU A 61 14.70 4.14 -12.03
C LEU A 61 13.63 3.65 -13.03
N MET A 62 12.85 4.56 -13.62
CA MET A 62 11.88 4.24 -14.67
C MET A 62 12.42 4.39 -16.10
N HIS A 63 13.56 5.07 -16.30
CA HIS A 63 14.05 5.41 -17.63
C HIS A 63 14.78 4.21 -18.26
N PRO A 64 14.48 3.82 -19.52
CA PRO A 64 15.04 2.61 -20.14
C PRO A 64 16.57 2.57 -20.18
N SER A 65 17.25 3.72 -20.27
CA SER A 65 18.72 3.79 -20.38
C SER A 65 19.50 3.27 -19.17
N TYR A 66 18.84 3.10 -18.02
CA TYR A 66 19.47 2.49 -16.84
C TYR A 66 19.30 0.97 -16.81
N GLU A 67 18.56 0.38 -17.76
CA GLU A 67 18.39 -1.07 -17.94
C GLU A 67 18.03 -1.85 -16.66
N MET A 68 17.35 -1.18 -15.71
CA MET A 68 16.97 -1.76 -14.42
C MET A 68 16.21 -3.05 -14.61
N ASP A 69 16.78 -4.17 -14.18
CA ASP A 69 16.17 -5.47 -14.41
C ASP A 69 14.97 -5.72 -13.47
N ARG A 70 14.06 -6.59 -13.92
CA ARG A 70 12.88 -7.00 -13.14
C ARG A 70 12.76 -8.51 -13.20
N GLU A 71 12.73 -9.12 -12.03
CA GLU A 71 12.54 -10.56 -11.90
C GLU A 71 11.10 -10.86 -11.49
N TYR A 72 10.49 -11.81 -12.18
CA TYR A 72 9.13 -12.26 -11.94
C TYR A 72 9.11 -13.76 -11.64
N ALA A 73 8.46 -14.14 -10.54
CA ALA A 73 7.98 -15.50 -10.34
C ALA A 73 6.67 -15.66 -11.13
N VAL A 74 6.70 -16.54 -12.13
CA VAL A 74 5.63 -16.81 -13.09
C VAL A 74 5.13 -18.23 -12.88
N ARG A 75 3.81 -18.43 -12.80
CA ARG A 75 3.23 -19.78 -12.86
C ARG A 75 2.54 -20.01 -14.19
N VAL A 76 3.18 -20.80 -15.04
CA VAL A 76 2.73 -21.12 -16.40
C VAL A 76 1.85 -22.36 -16.35
N ARG A 77 0.82 -22.43 -17.21
CA ARG A 77 -0.02 -23.62 -17.41
C ARG A 77 0.25 -24.17 -18.81
N GLY A 78 0.75 -25.39 -18.86
CA GLY A 78 1.29 -26.04 -20.06
C GLY A 78 2.58 -26.79 -19.74
N GLU A 79 2.94 -27.72 -20.61
CA GLU A 79 4.29 -28.30 -20.66
C GLU A 79 5.23 -27.27 -21.32
N VAL A 80 6.45 -27.15 -20.79
CA VAL A 80 7.49 -26.27 -21.32
C VAL A 80 8.67 -27.16 -21.68
N ASP A 81 9.07 -27.13 -22.95
CA ASP A 81 10.28 -27.80 -23.41
C ASP A 81 11.49 -26.85 -23.38
N ASP A 82 12.70 -27.43 -23.39
CA ASP A 82 13.94 -26.65 -23.38
C ASP A 82 14.08 -25.77 -24.64
N GLU A 83 13.49 -26.19 -25.77
CA GLU A 83 13.49 -25.42 -27.02
C GLU A 83 12.64 -24.14 -26.92
N MET A 84 11.54 -24.13 -26.18
CA MET A 84 10.75 -22.94 -25.84
C MET A 84 11.56 -22.00 -24.94
N ILE A 85 12.27 -22.55 -23.95
CA ILE A 85 13.12 -21.76 -23.04
C ILE A 85 14.22 -21.05 -23.85
N GLU A 86 14.93 -21.77 -24.73
CA GLU A 86 15.99 -21.18 -25.55
C GLU A 86 15.47 -20.21 -26.63
N ARG A 87 14.28 -20.46 -27.22
CA ARG A 87 13.60 -19.47 -28.07
C ARG A 87 13.25 -18.19 -27.32
N LEU A 88 12.74 -18.32 -26.10
CA LEU A 88 12.37 -17.19 -25.25
C LEU A 88 13.57 -16.37 -24.74
N LYS A 89 14.74 -17.00 -24.56
CA LYS A 89 16.01 -16.32 -24.27
C LYS A 89 16.64 -15.68 -25.50
N THR A 90 16.60 -16.35 -26.65
CA THR A 90 17.11 -15.81 -27.93
C THR A 90 16.31 -14.57 -28.35
N GLY A 91 14.99 -14.66 -28.23
CA GLY A 91 14.03 -13.59 -28.46
C GLY A 91 13.00 -13.93 -29.52
N VAL A 92 11.81 -13.36 -29.35
CA VAL A 92 10.63 -13.62 -30.17
C VAL A 92 10.03 -12.29 -30.64
N MET A 93 9.37 -12.31 -31.81
CA MET A 93 8.66 -11.14 -32.32
C MET A 93 7.30 -11.01 -31.66
N LEU A 94 7.09 -9.92 -30.92
CA LEU A 94 5.78 -9.51 -30.41
C LEU A 94 5.20 -8.39 -31.28
N GLU A 95 3.91 -8.07 -31.10
CA GLU A 95 3.18 -7.03 -31.85
C GLU A 95 3.85 -5.65 -31.83
N ASP A 96 4.55 -5.32 -30.74
CA ASP A 96 5.27 -4.06 -30.50
C ASP A 96 6.80 -4.18 -30.71
N GLY A 97 7.27 -5.27 -31.33
CA GLY A 97 8.69 -5.51 -31.67
C GLY A 97 9.32 -6.74 -30.99
N PRO A 98 10.60 -7.02 -31.24
CA PRO A 98 11.31 -8.15 -30.63
C PRO A 98 11.39 -8.00 -29.10
N ALA A 99 11.24 -9.10 -28.36
CA ALA A 99 11.38 -9.16 -26.90
C ALA A 99 12.02 -10.49 -26.49
N ARG A 100 12.69 -10.54 -25.33
CA ARG A 100 13.28 -11.77 -24.77
C ARG A 100 13.28 -11.75 -23.24
N PHE A 101 13.39 -12.92 -22.63
CA PHE A 101 13.89 -13.01 -21.25
C PHE A 101 15.42 -12.95 -21.25
N THR A 102 16.00 -12.19 -20.32
CA THR A 102 17.46 -12.20 -20.10
C THR A 102 17.90 -13.50 -19.42
N ASP A 103 17.05 -14.01 -18.52
CA ASP A 103 17.25 -15.28 -17.85
C ASP A 103 15.90 -15.94 -17.55
N ILE A 104 15.90 -17.28 -17.57
CA ILE A 104 14.76 -18.14 -17.24
C ILE A 104 15.31 -19.32 -16.42
N GLN A 105 14.84 -19.45 -15.18
CA GLN A 105 15.18 -20.54 -14.28
C GLN A 105 13.90 -21.26 -13.83
N GLU A 106 13.83 -22.59 -13.92
CA GLU A 106 12.72 -23.34 -13.34
C GLU A 106 12.80 -23.29 -11.81
N ALA A 107 11.66 -23.07 -11.17
CA ALA A 107 11.54 -23.03 -9.72
C ALA A 107 10.78 -24.27 -9.19
N PRO A 108 11.23 -24.85 -8.07
CA PRO A 108 10.56 -25.98 -7.45
C PRO A 108 9.15 -25.58 -6.99
N GLY A 109 8.20 -26.51 -7.09
CA GLY A 109 6.80 -26.31 -6.66
C GLY A 109 5.76 -26.29 -7.78
N GLY A 110 6.07 -26.87 -8.94
CA GLY A 110 5.05 -27.24 -9.94
C GLY A 110 4.30 -28.52 -9.52
N GLU A 111 3.00 -28.58 -9.81
CA GLU A 111 2.16 -29.78 -9.61
C GLU A 111 1.35 -30.04 -10.87
N GLY A 112 1.56 -31.22 -11.47
CA GLY A 112 0.96 -31.59 -12.76
C GLY A 112 1.24 -30.53 -13.84
N PHE A 113 0.19 -30.09 -14.52
CA PHE A 113 0.27 -29.20 -15.69
C PHE A 113 0.54 -27.70 -15.37
N ASN A 114 1.14 -27.39 -14.21
CA ASN A 114 1.48 -26.02 -13.81
C ASN A 114 2.90 -25.96 -13.25
N HIS A 115 3.77 -25.21 -13.92
CA HIS A 115 5.18 -25.05 -13.57
C HIS A 115 5.47 -23.61 -13.12
N TRP A 116 6.51 -23.44 -12.29
CA TRP A 116 6.97 -22.13 -11.86
C TRP A 116 8.31 -21.80 -12.51
N TYR A 117 8.45 -20.56 -12.96
CA TYR A 117 9.71 -20.03 -13.51
C TYR A 117 10.03 -18.69 -12.88
N HIS A 118 11.31 -18.44 -12.64
CA HIS A 118 11.84 -17.10 -12.42
C HIS A 118 12.31 -16.56 -13.77
N CYS A 119 11.74 -15.44 -14.19
CA CYS A 119 12.03 -14.81 -15.48
C CYS A 119 12.54 -13.39 -15.25
N VAL A 120 13.67 -13.03 -15.87
CA VAL A 120 14.27 -11.69 -15.80
C VAL A 120 14.03 -10.93 -17.11
N VAL A 121 13.61 -9.67 -17.02
CA VAL A 121 13.49 -8.75 -18.16
C VAL A 121 14.19 -7.41 -17.85
N MET A 122 14.89 -6.84 -18.84
CA MET A 122 15.54 -5.52 -18.72
C MET A 122 14.58 -4.37 -19.03
N GLU A 123 13.54 -4.63 -19.82
CA GLU A 123 12.50 -3.67 -20.18
C GLU A 123 11.24 -3.82 -19.31
N GLY A 124 10.21 -3.06 -19.64
CA GLY A 124 8.98 -2.93 -18.86
C GLY A 124 7.79 -2.61 -19.77
N ARG A 125 7.75 -3.23 -20.96
CA ARG A 125 6.66 -3.07 -21.92
C ARG A 125 5.35 -3.61 -21.34
N ASN A 126 4.23 -3.17 -21.90
CA ASN A 126 2.94 -3.58 -21.36
C ASN A 126 2.78 -5.11 -21.48
N ARG A 127 2.48 -5.76 -20.35
CA ARG A 127 2.25 -7.21 -20.24
C ARG A 127 3.35 -8.10 -20.84
N GLU A 128 4.58 -7.58 -20.97
CA GLU A 128 5.69 -8.21 -21.70
C GLU A 128 5.92 -9.68 -21.33
N VAL A 129 6.11 -9.98 -20.04
CA VAL A 129 6.27 -11.35 -19.51
C VAL A 129 5.12 -12.28 -19.94
N ARG A 130 3.88 -11.77 -19.96
CA ARG A 130 2.72 -12.58 -20.37
C ARG A 130 2.75 -12.85 -21.87
N ARG A 131 3.03 -11.82 -22.68
CA ARG A 131 3.08 -11.92 -24.15
C ARG A 131 4.23 -12.80 -24.63
N LEU A 132 5.36 -12.82 -23.93
CA LEU A 132 6.45 -13.77 -24.15
C LEU A 132 5.96 -15.22 -24.00
N TRP A 133 5.37 -15.59 -22.86
CA TRP A 133 4.81 -16.94 -22.67
C TRP A 133 3.64 -17.25 -23.62
N GLU A 134 2.74 -16.29 -23.85
CA GLU A 134 1.60 -16.42 -24.77
C GLU A 134 2.07 -16.67 -26.22
N SER A 135 3.24 -16.16 -26.63
CA SER A 135 3.84 -16.42 -27.96
C SER A 135 4.24 -17.88 -28.20
N GLN A 136 4.46 -18.65 -27.13
CA GLN A 136 4.73 -20.09 -27.19
C GLN A 136 3.44 -20.93 -26.99
N GLY A 137 2.26 -20.30 -27.00
CA GLY A 137 0.97 -20.96 -26.73
C GLY A 137 0.67 -21.20 -25.25
N LEU A 138 1.51 -20.68 -24.34
CA LEU A 138 1.44 -20.95 -22.90
C LEU A 138 0.70 -19.85 -22.12
N VAL A 139 -0.06 -20.23 -21.09
CA VAL A 139 -0.91 -19.29 -20.33
C VAL A 139 -0.34 -19.00 -18.95
N VAL A 140 -0.07 -17.72 -18.66
CA VAL A 140 0.41 -17.26 -17.35
C VAL A 140 -0.75 -17.17 -16.33
N SER A 141 -0.85 -18.18 -15.47
CA SER A 141 -1.89 -18.28 -14.44
C SER A 141 -1.63 -17.38 -13.21
N ARG A 142 -0.37 -17.16 -12.83
CA ARG A 142 0.04 -16.22 -11.77
C ARG A 142 1.31 -15.48 -12.17
N LEU A 143 1.40 -14.21 -11.78
CA LEU A 143 2.56 -13.35 -12.00
C LEU A 143 2.84 -12.51 -10.76
N LYS A 144 4.05 -12.62 -10.22
CA LYS A 144 4.52 -11.87 -9.06
C LYS A 144 5.88 -11.28 -9.34
N ARG A 145 6.03 -9.95 -9.30
CA ARG A 145 7.36 -9.34 -9.33
C ARG A 145 8.06 -9.60 -8.00
N VAL A 146 9.21 -10.26 -8.04
CA VAL A 146 10.00 -10.63 -6.86
C VAL A 146 11.24 -9.75 -6.69
N ARG A 147 11.71 -9.09 -7.75
CA ARG A 147 12.87 -8.18 -7.70
C ARG A 147 12.70 -6.97 -8.63
N PHE A 148 13.37 -5.88 -8.30
CA PHE A 148 13.55 -4.71 -9.16
C PHE A 148 14.95 -4.14 -8.90
N GLY A 149 15.86 -4.26 -9.88
CA GLY A 149 17.27 -3.94 -9.70
C GLY A 149 17.86 -4.67 -8.48
N PRO A 150 18.57 -3.96 -7.58
CA PRO A 150 19.14 -4.55 -6.37
C PRO A 150 18.11 -4.85 -5.26
N VAL A 151 16.82 -4.52 -5.44
CA VAL A 151 15.81 -4.65 -4.37
C VAL A 151 14.99 -5.93 -4.52
N PHE A 152 15.15 -6.81 -3.54
CA PHE A 152 14.44 -8.09 -3.44
C PHE A 152 13.15 -7.96 -2.60
N MET A 153 12.13 -8.73 -2.96
CA MET A 153 10.93 -8.93 -2.13
C MET A 153 11.28 -9.79 -0.92
N THR A 154 11.26 -9.19 0.26
CA THR A 154 11.51 -9.90 1.51
C THR A 154 10.29 -10.73 1.93
N SER A 155 10.51 -11.93 2.46
CA SER A 155 9.45 -12.89 2.84
C SER A 155 8.61 -12.43 4.04
N ASP A 156 9.13 -11.49 4.83
CA ASP A 156 8.49 -10.86 5.99
C ASP A 156 7.41 -9.83 5.63
N LEU A 157 7.21 -9.52 4.35
CA LEU A 157 6.27 -8.50 3.87
C LEU A 157 5.01 -9.13 3.22
N PRO A 158 3.89 -9.29 3.98
CA PRO A 158 2.62 -9.75 3.43
C PRO A 158 2.07 -8.88 2.29
N MET A 159 1.25 -9.50 1.43
CA MET A 159 0.50 -8.78 0.39
C MET A 159 -0.38 -7.68 1.00
N GLY A 160 -0.48 -6.54 0.32
CA GLY A 160 -1.19 -5.35 0.80
C GLY A 160 -0.46 -4.56 1.91
N ARG A 161 0.79 -4.92 2.24
CA ARG A 161 1.64 -4.15 3.18
C ARG A 161 2.86 -3.55 2.49
N TRP A 162 3.42 -2.53 3.12
CA TRP A 162 4.66 -1.88 2.74
C TRP A 162 5.64 -1.83 3.91
N ARG A 163 6.94 -1.79 3.62
CA ARG A 163 7.99 -1.40 4.56
C ARG A 163 8.72 -0.17 4.07
N GLU A 164 9.25 0.62 5.00
CA GLU A 164 10.26 1.62 4.66
C GLU A 164 11.56 0.89 4.28
N MET A 165 12.27 1.44 3.29
CA MET A 165 13.62 1.01 2.93
C MET A 165 14.61 1.55 3.97
N SER A 166 15.63 0.75 4.29
CA SER A 166 16.79 1.20 5.05
C SER A 166 17.63 2.20 4.24
N GLN A 167 18.54 2.90 4.92
CA GLN A 167 19.43 3.85 4.24
C GLN A 167 20.28 3.14 3.18
N ALA A 168 20.94 2.03 3.54
CA ALA A 168 21.77 1.24 2.63
C ALA A 168 21.02 0.77 1.37
N GLU A 169 19.76 0.32 1.49
CA GLU A 169 18.95 -0.05 0.32
C GLU A 169 18.64 1.14 -0.62
N VAL A 170 18.58 2.37 -0.08
CA VAL A 170 18.38 3.59 -0.88
C VAL A 170 19.71 4.11 -1.43
N ASP A 171 20.81 3.95 -0.70
CA ASP A 171 22.16 4.32 -1.15
C ASP A 171 22.54 3.48 -2.38
N ILE A 172 22.42 2.14 -2.29
CA ILE A 172 22.66 1.20 -3.40
C ILE A 172 21.79 1.54 -4.61
N LEU A 173 20.49 1.81 -4.41
CA LEU A 173 19.60 2.22 -5.50
C LEU A 173 19.98 3.57 -6.14
N SER A 174 20.57 4.49 -5.36
CA SER A 174 20.96 5.81 -5.85
C SER A 174 22.27 5.72 -6.64
N GLU A 175 23.23 4.94 -6.15
CA GLU A 175 24.50 4.66 -6.81
C GLU A 175 24.29 3.97 -8.18
N GLU A 176 23.38 2.98 -8.23
CA GLU A 176 23.00 2.26 -9.45
C GLU A 176 22.51 3.19 -10.58
N VAL A 177 21.85 4.31 -10.24
CA VAL A 177 21.40 5.33 -11.21
C VAL A 177 22.29 6.58 -11.27
N GLY A 178 23.49 6.53 -10.70
CA GLY A 178 24.44 7.65 -10.71
C GLY A 178 23.95 8.90 -9.98
N LEU A 179 23.18 8.74 -8.91
CA LEU A 179 22.76 9.80 -7.98
C LEU A 179 23.57 9.76 -6.69
N LYS A 180 23.81 10.94 -6.11
CA LYS A 180 24.35 11.02 -4.75
C LYS A 180 23.28 10.56 -3.77
N PRO A 181 23.57 9.61 -2.85
CA PRO A 181 22.59 9.16 -1.88
C PRO A 181 22.03 10.29 -1.02
N VAL A 182 20.70 10.31 -0.86
CA VAL A 182 19.99 11.28 0.00
C VAL A 182 19.64 10.61 1.32
N ALA A 183 20.08 11.22 2.43
CA ALA A 183 19.78 10.73 3.77
C ALA A 183 18.25 10.74 4.04
N LEU A 184 17.70 9.58 4.36
CA LEU A 184 16.29 9.42 4.72
C LEU A 184 16.00 10.07 6.08
N PRO A 185 14.92 10.86 6.22
CA PRO A 185 14.56 11.49 7.48
C PRO A 185 14.00 10.45 8.48
N SER A 186 14.86 10.05 9.42
CA SER A 186 14.59 9.10 10.51
C SER A 186 13.17 9.22 11.09
N MET A 187 12.49 8.07 11.22
CA MET A 187 11.19 7.95 11.87
C MET A 187 11.36 7.61 13.35
N LYS A 188 10.72 8.40 14.22
CA LYS A 188 10.67 8.11 15.66
C LYS A 188 9.98 6.76 15.90
N ALA A 189 10.54 5.90 16.77
CA ALA A 189 10.05 4.54 17.01
C ALA A 189 8.53 4.43 17.27
N LYS A 190 7.97 5.35 18.09
CA LYS A 190 6.52 5.44 18.37
C LYS A 190 5.65 5.63 17.10
N THR A 191 6.18 6.27 16.07
CA THR A 191 5.50 6.43 14.76
C THR A 191 5.53 5.11 13.99
N LYS A 192 6.67 4.39 14.01
CA LYS A 192 6.83 3.08 13.38
C LYS A 192 5.89 2.03 13.98
N GLU A 193 5.76 1.97 15.30
CA GLU A 193 4.81 1.09 16.00
C GLU A 193 3.34 1.40 15.66
N LYS A 194 2.97 2.69 15.59
CA LYS A 194 1.62 3.12 15.20
C LYS A 194 1.28 2.71 13.76
N ILE A 195 2.27 2.80 12.86
CA ILE A 195 2.17 2.38 11.46
C ILE A 195 2.01 0.86 11.35
N ASP A 196 2.86 0.06 11.99
CA ASP A 196 2.74 -1.41 11.97
C ASP A 196 1.38 -1.86 12.54
N ARG A 197 0.94 -1.28 13.66
CA ARG A 197 -0.40 -1.55 14.22
C ARG A 197 -1.53 -1.18 13.25
N MET A 198 -1.34 -0.19 12.37
CA MET A 198 -2.30 0.16 11.33
C MET A 198 -2.29 -0.89 10.20
N GLN A 199 -1.12 -1.28 9.70
CA GLN A 199 -0.99 -2.31 8.66
C GLN A 199 -1.55 -3.67 9.10
N ARG A 200 -1.30 -4.08 10.35
CA ARG A 200 -1.88 -5.31 10.93
C ARG A 200 -3.41 -5.29 10.97
N LYS A 201 -4.05 -4.11 11.07
CA LYS A 201 -5.51 -3.97 11.01
C LYS A 201 -6.04 -4.03 9.57
N VAL A 202 -5.37 -3.36 8.63
CA VAL A 202 -5.73 -3.37 7.20
C VAL A 202 -5.57 -4.76 6.58
N ALA A 203 -4.62 -5.56 7.08
CA ALA A 203 -4.38 -6.93 6.63
C ALA A 203 -5.36 -7.98 7.17
N LYS A 204 -6.39 -7.60 7.97
CA LYS A 204 -7.54 -8.50 8.13
C LYS A 204 -8.29 -8.51 6.79
N PRO A 205 -8.54 -9.67 6.17
CA PRO A 205 -9.40 -9.70 5.01
C PRO A 205 -10.74 -9.07 5.38
N LEU A 206 -11.35 -8.33 4.44
CA LEU A 206 -12.77 -8.02 4.51
C LEU A 206 -13.47 -9.38 4.57
N GLY A 207 -13.85 -9.78 5.78
CA GLY A 207 -14.46 -11.07 6.03
C GLY A 207 -15.64 -11.18 5.08
N ARG A 208 -15.64 -12.25 4.27
CA ARG A 208 -16.73 -12.59 3.34
C ARG A 208 -18.01 -12.56 4.15
N GLY A 209 -18.71 -11.43 4.08
CA GLY A 209 -19.73 -11.10 5.07
C GLY A 209 -20.75 -12.21 5.04
N GLU A 210 -20.98 -12.85 6.19
CA GLU A 210 -22.08 -13.78 6.32
C GLU A 210 -23.35 -13.03 5.95
N ARG A 211 -23.82 -13.24 4.72
CA ARG A 211 -25.24 -13.24 4.45
C ARG A 211 -25.79 -14.40 5.28
N ARG A 212 -26.00 -14.14 6.57
CA ARG A 212 -26.93 -14.90 7.39
C ARG A 212 -28.22 -14.89 6.60
N SER A 213 -28.52 -16.01 5.95
CA SER A 213 -29.82 -16.24 5.37
C SER A 213 -30.81 -16.04 6.50
N ARG A 214 -31.57 -14.96 6.43
CA ARG A 214 -32.64 -14.67 7.38
C ARG A 214 -33.72 -15.69 7.07
N VAL A 215 -33.60 -16.88 7.68
CA VAL A 215 -34.58 -17.95 7.57
C VAL A 215 -35.90 -17.38 8.06
N LEU A 216 -36.77 -17.08 7.09
CA LEU A 216 -38.15 -16.72 7.36
C LEU A 216 -38.80 -17.95 7.99
N ARG A 217 -39.25 -17.81 9.24
CA ARG A 217 -40.08 -18.84 9.88
C ARG A 217 -41.41 -18.88 9.11
N PRO A 218 -41.87 -20.05 8.66
CA PRO A 218 -43.24 -20.17 8.16
C PRO A 218 -44.24 -19.77 9.25
N ALA A 219 -45.30 -19.08 8.86
CA ALA A 219 -46.53 -18.94 9.66
C ALA A 219 -47.55 -19.99 9.19
N HIS A 220 -48.50 -20.35 10.05
CA HIS A 220 -49.29 -21.59 10.12
C HIS A 220 -48.61 -22.67 10.99
N GLU A 221 -49.23 -23.24 12.03
CA GLU A 221 -50.59 -23.11 12.59
C GLU A 221 -50.53 -23.29 14.11
N ALA A 222 -51.35 -22.53 14.87
CA ALA A 222 -51.70 -22.85 16.25
C ALA A 222 -52.90 -22.00 16.71
N ASP A 223 -54.10 -22.57 16.66
CA ASP A 223 -55.26 -22.03 17.36
C ASP A 223 -55.98 -23.14 18.13
N MET A 224 -55.82 -23.11 19.46
CA MET A 224 -56.68 -23.72 20.51
C MET A 224 -56.80 -25.26 20.65
N PRO A 225 -57.21 -25.80 21.84
CA PRO A 225 -57.28 -25.21 23.18
C PRO A 225 -56.61 -26.06 24.31
N VAL A 226 -56.85 -25.65 25.57
CA VAL A 226 -56.15 -26.02 26.83
C VAL A 226 -56.82 -27.15 27.62
N ALA A 227 -56.03 -27.99 28.33
CA ALA A 227 -56.37 -28.71 29.57
C ALA A 227 -55.11 -29.30 30.27
N ASP A 228 -55.11 -29.78 31.53
CA ASP A 228 -55.23 -29.04 32.81
C ASP A 228 -54.52 -29.85 33.94
N LYS A 229 -53.48 -29.27 34.61
CA LYS A 229 -52.93 -29.55 35.98
C LYS A 229 -52.62 -31.01 36.46
N PRO A 230 -52.03 -31.26 37.67
CA PRO A 230 -51.63 -30.38 38.78
C PRO A 230 -50.17 -30.50 39.33
N ARG A 231 -49.92 -29.74 40.42
CA ARG A 231 -48.76 -29.68 41.36
C ARG A 231 -48.47 -31.04 42.04
N ALA A 232 -47.35 -31.29 42.75
CA ALA A 232 -46.43 -30.39 43.49
C ALA A 232 -44.93 -30.81 43.34
N ALA A 233 -43.93 -30.69 44.24
CA ALA A 233 -43.82 -30.34 45.68
C ALA A 233 -42.43 -29.73 46.04
N ARG A 234 -42.11 -29.61 47.35
CA ARG A 234 -40.78 -29.25 47.94
C ARG A 234 -40.67 -29.80 49.38
N ASP A 235 -39.45 -30.12 49.83
CA ASP A 235 -38.88 -30.01 51.20
C ASP A 235 -37.34 -30.26 51.03
N ASP A 236 -36.34 -29.52 51.54
CA ASP A 236 -36.00 -28.96 52.88
C ASP A 236 -35.47 -30.08 53.83
N LYS A 237 -34.46 -29.95 54.72
CA LYS A 237 -33.90 -28.83 55.54
C LYS A 237 -32.35 -28.69 55.34
N SER A 238 -31.53 -28.20 56.31
CA SER A 238 -30.06 -27.95 56.13
C SER A 238 -29.19 -27.93 57.42
N GLU A 239 -27.89 -28.29 57.36
CA GLU A 239 -26.95 -28.32 58.52
C GLU A 239 -25.60 -27.55 58.38
N ARG A 240 -24.79 -27.48 59.47
CA ARG A 240 -23.84 -26.38 59.82
C ARG A 240 -22.68 -26.86 60.76
N LYS A 241 -21.61 -26.13 61.15
CA LYS A 241 -21.25 -24.70 60.94
C LYS A 241 -19.76 -24.24 60.79
N PRO A 242 -18.83 -24.25 61.79
CA PRO A 242 -18.08 -22.98 62.00
C PRO A 242 -16.52 -22.93 62.03
N ARG A 243 -15.99 -21.83 61.45
CA ARG A 243 -15.01 -20.79 61.94
C ARG A 243 -13.53 -21.05 62.33
N GLY A 244 -12.69 -20.08 61.91
CA GLY A 244 -11.49 -19.49 62.58
C GLY A 244 -10.65 -18.63 61.58
N SER A 245 -10.70 -17.28 61.56
CA SER A 245 -9.79 -16.28 62.19
C SER A 245 -8.28 -16.45 61.84
N ASP A 246 -7.49 -15.45 61.38
CA ASP A 246 -7.35 -14.05 61.87
C ASP A 246 -6.92 -12.97 60.84
N LYS A 247 -6.78 -11.71 61.31
CA LYS A 247 -6.33 -10.46 60.62
C LYS A 247 -5.18 -9.82 61.45
N PRO A 248 -4.32 -8.86 60.98
CA PRO A 248 -4.80 -7.50 60.63
C PRO A 248 -3.95 -6.56 59.71
N ARG A 249 -4.66 -5.60 59.08
CA ARG A 249 -4.40 -4.12 58.97
C ARG A 249 -3.07 -3.54 58.43
N GLY A 250 -3.18 -2.66 57.41
CA GLY A 250 -2.16 -1.64 57.07
C GLY A 250 -2.52 -0.76 55.86
N THR A 251 -2.82 0.53 56.10
CA THR A 251 -2.89 1.61 55.10
C THR A 251 -2.07 2.79 55.59
N PRO A 252 -1.55 3.65 54.71
CA PRO A 252 -2.05 5.02 54.77
C PRO A 252 -2.34 5.69 53.42
N VAL A 253 -3.10 6.77 53.50
CA VAL A 253 -3.45 7.70 52.41
C VAL A 253 -2.51 8.92 52.49
N ALA A 254 -2.12 9.47 51.33
CA ALA A 254 -1.67 10.85 51.15
C ALA A 254 -2.04 11.25 49.71
N GLU A 255 -3.14 11.97 49.50
CA GLU A 255 -3.31 13.43 49.61
C GLU A 255 -2.72 14.23 48.44
N ARG A 256 -3.49 15.26 48.05
CA ARG A 256 -3.44 15.96 46.77
C ARG A 256 -3.34 17.46 47.06
N PRO A 257 -2.28 18.18 46.67
CA PRO A 257 -2.25 19.63 46.79
C PRO A 257 -3.19 20.27 45.77
N GLY A 258 -3.99 21.23 46.23
CA GLY A 258 -4.97 21.95 45.43
C GLY A 258 -4.49 23.32 44.92
N ASP A 259 -5.30 23.81 43.97
CA ASP A 259 -5.37 25.16 43.39
C ASP A 259 -4.85 26.34 44.26
N THR A 260 -4.03 27.21 43.66
CA THR A 260 -3.79 28.57 44.17
C THR A 260 -3.97 29.59 43.04
N ARG A 261 -5.18 30.17 43.00
CA ARG A 261 -5.44 31.41 42.25
C ARG A 261 -4.99 32.62 43.06
N LYS A 262 -4.23 33.52 42.45
CA LYS A 262 -4.17 34.94 42.84
C LYS A 262 -4.01 35.82 41.61
N GLY A 263 -4.67 36.98 41.69
CA GLY A 263 -4.90 37.96 40.62
C GLY A 263 -3.65 38.49 39.91
N GLY A 264 -3.79 39.26 38.83
CA GLY A 264 -4.93 40.10 38.50
C GLY A 264 -4.51 41.57 38.52
N LYS A 265 -4.23 42.11 37.34
CA LYS A 265 -4.18 43.56 37.09
C LYS A 265 -4.52 43.84 35.63
N ARG A 266 -5.52 44.70 35.42
CA ARG A 266 -5.77 45.36 34.15
C ARG A 266 -4.81 46.55 34.02
N HIS A 267 -4.48 46.94 32.80
CA HIS A 267 -4.32 48.35 32.47
C HIS A 267 -4.95 48.63 31.11
N GLU A 268 -5.71 49.72 31.03
CA GLU A 268 -6.32 50.25 29.81
C GLU A 268 -5.38 51.27 29.13
N GLY A 269 -5.70 51.59 27.88
CA GLY A 269 -5.00 52.57 27.05
C GLY A 269 -4.74 51.98 25.65
N GLY A 270 -5.45 52.32 24.58
CA GLY A 270 -6.43 53.39 24.37
C GLY A 270 -5.94 54.30 23.23
N GLY A 271 -6.57 54.20 22.05
CA GLY A 271 -6.16 54.98 20.87
C GLY A 271 -6.90 54.54 19.60
N ARG A 272 -7.87 55.35 19.16
CA ARG A 272 -8.64 55.17 17.92
C ARG A 272 -8.12 56.10 16.82
N SER A 273 -8.65 55.91 15.59
CA SER A 273 -8.63 56.86 14.43
C SER A 273 -7.27 57.06 13.74
N SER A 274 -7.16 57.33 12.43
CA SER A 274 -8.13 57.38 11.30
C SER A 274 -7.35 57.45 9.97
N GLY A 275 -7.92 56.98 8.85
CA GLY A 275 -7.48 57.43 7.50
C GLY A 275 -8.22 58.72 7.07
N PRO A 276 -8.34 59.08 5.77
CA PRO A 276 -7.60 58.62 4.58
C PRO A 276 -7.23 59.75 3.55
N ALA A 277 -6.38 59.47 2.54
CA ALA A 277 -6.26 60.21 1.25
C ALA A 277 -5.51 59.32 0.21
N ARG A 278 -5.99 58.99 -1.00
CA ARG A 278 -6.27 59.77 -2.24
C ARG A 278 -5.02 60.47 -2.82
N LYS A 279 -4.35 59.89 -3.85
CA LYS A 279 -4.56 60.03 -5.34
C LYS A 279 -3.63 61.13 -5.95
N PRO A 280 -3.38 61.24 -7.29
CA PRO A 280 -3.74 60.38 -8.44
C PRO A 280 -2.62 60.14 -9.52
N ALA A 281 -2.98 59.33 -10.53
CA ALA A 281 -2.69 59.42 -12.00
C ALA A 281 -1.27 59.53 -12.61
N GLY A 282 -1.13 58.86 -13.76
CA GLY A 282 -0.02 58.97 -14.72
C GLY A 282 -0.26 58.11 -15.96
N GLU A 283 -1.03 58.61 -16.94
CA GLU A 283 -1.17 58.00 -18.28
C GLU A 283 0.09 58.25 -19.14
N GLY A 284 0.35 57.35 -20.11
CA GLY A 284 1.46 57.50 -21.06
C GLY A 284 1.32 56.58 -22.28
N GLN A 285 1.08 57.16 -23.44
CA GLN A 285 0.79 56.52 -24.74
C GLN A 285 1.76 55.43 -25.24
N ARG A 286 1.20 54.44 -25.94
CA ARG A 286 1.77 53.80 -27.16
C ARG A 286 1.64 54.79 -28.35
N PRO A 287 2.53 54.82 -29.37
CA PRO A 287 2.75 53.76 -30.38
C PRO A 287 4.26 53.50 -30.67
N GLY A 288 4.75 52.68 -31.60
CA GLY A 288 4.19 51.78 -32.63
C GLY A 288 5.18 51.65 -33.82
N PHE A 289 5.04 50.61 -34.64
CA PHE A 289 5.92 50.25 -35.80
C PHE A 289 7.34 49.73 -35.45
N GLY A 290 7.97 48.86 -36.25
CA GLY A 290 7.60 48.34 -37.58
C GLY A 290 7.96 46.86 -37.83
N ARG A 291 7.49 46.34 -38.97
CA ARG A 291 7.83 45.01 -39.51
C ARG A 291 9.15 45.07 -40.29
N GLU A 292 9.87 43.95 -40.41
CA GLU A 292 10.28 43.47 -41.74
C GLU A 292 10.57 41.95 -41.81
N ARG A 293 10.76 41.43 -43.03
CA ARG A 293 10.82 40.00 -43.39
C ARG A 293 12.03 39.68 -44.29
N SER A 294 12.68 38.54 -44.06
CA SER A 294 13.30 37.66 -45.07
C SER A 294 13.66 36.33 -44.38
N LYS A 295 13.26 35.12 -44.83
CA LYS A 295 13.70 34.35 -46.02
C LYS A 295 15.23 34.26 -46.11
N ARG A 296 15.85 33.11 -45.75
CA ARG A 296 16.03 31.85 -46.52
C ARG A 296 16.91 32.02 -47.78
N PRO A 297 17.70 31.02 -48.22
CA PRO A 297 17.44 29.57 -48.22
C PRO A 297 17.37 28.86 -46.86
#